data_AF-A0A4Y2NY88-F1
#
_entry.id   AF-A0A4Y2NY88-F1
#
_cell.length_a   1.000
_cell.length_b   1.000
_cell.length_c   1.000
_cell.angle_alpha   90.00
_cell.angle_beta   90.00
_cell.angle_gamma   90.00
#
_symmetry.space_group_name_H-M   'P 1'
#
loop_
_entity.id
_entity.type
_entity.pdbx_description
1 polymer ?
#
loop_
_entity_poly.entity_id
_entity_poly.type
_entity_poly.pdbx_seq_one_letter_code
_entity_poly.pdbx_strand_id
1 'polypeptide(L)'
;MTHRYFPRNTSSKSKQHEVFRRQLQIAYDRRLPIVIHCREAEDDTIRILHEILPKNYTFHLHCFTGNWKSAQRWMKEFPSVFIGITNLVTFPSATATHEVAKKLPCDRLLLETDAPYFVPRV
;
A
#
# COMPACT_ATOMS: atom_id res chain seq x y z
N MET A 1 20.42 2.03 17.33
CA MET A 1 19.18 1.23 17.48
C MET A 1 18.68 0.88 16.09
N THR A 2 18.49 -0.38 15.74
CA THR A 2 18.03 -0.76 14.38
C THR A 2 16.60 -0.27 14.18
N HIS A 3 16.44 0.89 13.54
CA HIS A 3 15.15 1.41 13.09
C HIS A 3 14.55 0.42 12.08
N ARG A 4 13.57 -0.36 12.51
CA ARG A 4 12.79 -1.31 11.70
C ARG A 4 11.34 -0.83 11.71
N TYR A 5 10.63 -1.05 10.61
CA TYR A 5 9.19 -0.74 10.54
C TYR A 5 8.32 -1.78 11.21
N PHE A 6 8.67 -3.06 11.08
CA PHE A 6 7.89 -4.16 11.63
C PHE A 6 8.76 -5.06 12.50
N PRO A 7 8.32 -5.46 13.71
CA PRO A 7 9.16 -6.21 14.65
C PRO A 7 9.72 -7.53 14.10
N ARG A 8 8.95 -8.22 13.24
CA ARG A 8 9.37 -9.49 12.62
C ARG A 8 10.22 -9.30 11.35
N ASN A 9 10.44 -8.07 10.91
CA ASN A 9 11.31 -7.81 9.76
C ASN A 9 12.77 -7.80 10.23
N THR A 10 13.62 -8.59 9.57
CA THR A 10 15.05 -8.69 9.86
C THR A 10 15.88 -7.63 9.13
N SER A 11 15.32 -6.97 8.12
CA SER A 11 15.99 -5.96 7.31
C SER A 11 15.96 -4.58 7.96
N SER A 12 17.07 -3.84 7.92
CA SER A 12 17.13 -2.45 8.37
C SER A 12 16.25 -1.54 7.51
N LYS A 13 15.77 -0.42 8.08
CA LYS A 13 15.07 0.63 7.32
C LYS A 13 15.88 1.12 6.11
N SER A 14 17.20 1.31 6.27
CA SER A 14 18.08 1.71 5.16
C SER A 14 18.09 0.71 4.01
N LYS A 15 18.12 -0.61 4.32
CA LYS A 15 18.11 -1.63 3.28
C LYS A 15 16.76 -1.73 2.57
N GLN A 16 15.67 -1.59 3.32
CA GLN A 16 14.33 -1.53 2.74
C GLN A 16 14.19 -0.35 1.78
N HIS A 17 14.70 0.83 2.17
CA HIS A 17 14.72 2.03 1.33
C HIS A 17 15.56 1.85 0.06
N GLU A 18 16.78 1.32 0.18
CA GLU A 18 17.69 1.07 -0.95
C GLU A 18 17.03 0.16 -1.99
N VAL A 19 16.49 -0.98 -1.56
CA VAL A 19 15.88 -1.97 -2.46
C VAL A 19 14.56 -1.47 -3.03
N PHE A 20 13.76 -0.73 -2.26
CA PHE A 20 12.53 -0.11 -2.75
C PHE A 20 12.83 0.89 -3.86
N ARG A 21 13.76 1.84 -3.63
CA ARG A 21 14.17 2.82 -4.66
C ARG A 21 14.66 2.15 -5.94
N ARG A 22 15.49 1.12 -5.82
CA ARG A 22 16.02 0.40 -6.98
C ARG A 22 14.92 -0.27 -7.80
N GLN A 23 13.94 -0.91 -7.15
CA GLN A 23 12.82 -1.55 -7.85
C GLN A 23 11.87 -0.53 -8.49
N LEU A 24 11.65 0.62 -7.84
CA LEU A 24 10.88 1.72 -8.42
C LEU A 24 11.53 2.23 -9.71
N GLN A 25 12.85 2.44 -9.72
CA GLN A 25 13.57 2.88 -10.91
C GLN A 25 13.44 1.87 -12.05
N ILE A 26 13.62 0.57 -11.76
CA ILE A 26 13.46 -0.49 -12.77
C ILE A 26 12.05 -0.49 -13.35
N ALA A 27 11.01 -0.40 -12.51
CA ALA A 27 9.64 -0.38 -12.97
C ALA A 27 9.35 0.87 -13.82
N TYR A 28 9.85 2.03 -13.41
CA TYR A 28 9.72 3.29 -14.14
C TYR A 28 10.38 3.21 -15.53
N ASP A 29 11.64 2.78 -15.60
CA ASP A 29 12.40 2.64 -16.84
C ASP A 29 11.72 1.67 -17.82
N ARG A 30 11.03 0.66 -17.28
CA ARG A 30 10.29 -0.36 -18.04
C ARG A 30 8.81 -0.03 -18.25
N ARG A 31 8.32 1.09 -17.71
CA ARG A 31 6.91 1.52 -17.79
C ARG A 31 5.93 0.45 -17.28
N LEU A 32 6.28 -0.22 -16.18
CA LEU A 32 5.48 -1.28 -15.57
C LEU A 32 4.64 -0.73 -14.40
N PRO A 33 3.38 -1.18 -14.21
CA PRO A 33 2.65 -0.90 -12.99
C PRO A 33 3.36 -1.54 -11.79
N ILE A 34 3.23 -0.93 -10.62
CA ILE A 34 3.93 -1.36 -9.40
C ILE A 34 2.90 -1.86 -8.39
N VAL A 35 3.22 -2.96 -7.71
CA VAL A 35 2.48 -3.42 -6.52
C VAL A 35 3.28 -3.05 -5.28
N ILE A 36 2.70 -2.23 -4.41
CA ILE A 36 3.37 -1.67 -3.24
C ILE A 36 2.76 -2.24 -1.98
N HIS A 37 3.59 -2.85 -1.15
CA HIS A 37 3.24 -3.17 0.23
C HIS A 37 3.72 -2.05 1.16
N CYS A 38 2.84 -1.56 2.03
CA CYS A 38 3.16 -0.52 2.99
C CYS A 38 2.54 -0.83 4.35
N ARG A 39 3.38 -1.03 5.37
CA ARG A 39 2.98 -1.26 6.75
C ARG A 39 3.84 -0.42 7.68
N GLU A 40 3.19 0.43 8.48
CA GLU A 40 3.87 1.30 9.46
C GLU A 40 4.98 2.18 8.86
N ALA A 41 4.90 2.46 7.56
CA ALA A 41 5.94 3.15 6.78
C ALA A 41 5.40 4.24 5.83
N GLU A 42 4.13 4.63 5.98
CA GLU A 42 3.41 5.49 5.03
C GLU A 42 4.18 6.76 4.63
N ASP A 43 4.69 7.52 5.61
CA ASP A 43 5.41 8.76 5.34
C ASP A 43 6.68 8.55 4.51
N ASP A 44 7.43 7.50 4.82
CA ASP A 44 8.65 7.19 4.09
C ASP A 44 8.35 6.65 2.69
N THR A 45 7.30 5.84 2.54
CA THR A 45 6.86 5.33 1.25
C THR A 45 6.40 6.47 0.35
N ILE A 46 5.54 7.37 0.83
CA ILE A 46 5.06 8.53 0.07
C ILE A 46 6.23 9.43 -0.35
N ARG A 47 7.15 9.72 0.58
CA ARG A 47 8.35 10.54 0.27
C ARG A 47 9.18 9.90 -0.84
N ILE A 48 9.48 8.61 -0.74
CA ILE A 48 10.30 7.90 -1.73
C ILE A 48 9.60 7.83 -3.10
N LEU A 49 8.28 7.65 -3.12
CA LEU A 49 7.52 7.64 -4.38
C LEU A 49 7.60 9.00 -5.09
N HIS A 50 7.46 10.10 -4.34
CA HIS A 50 7.61 11.46 -4.90
C HIS A 50 9.03 11.77 -5.38
N GLU A 51 10.06 11.12 -4.82
CA GLU A 51 11.45 11.28 -5.28
C GLU A 51 11.70 10.66 -6.67
N ILE A 52 10.94 9.63 -7.06
CA ILE A 52 11.28 8.75 -8.20
C ILE A 52 10.19 8.73 -9.27
N LEU A 53 8.92 8.66 -8.87
CA LEU A 53 7.81 8.48 -9.79
C LEU A 53 7.09 9.80 -10.06
N PRO A 54 6.57 9.99 -11.29
CA PRO A 54 5.67 11.09 -11.56
C PRO A 54 4.36 10.91 -10.78
N LYS A 55 3.72 12.02 -10.42
CA LYS A 55 2.51 12.04 -9.56
C LYS A 55 1.37 11.14 -10.08
N ASN A 56 1.23 11.01 -11.40
CA ASN A 56 0.21 10.22 -12.07
C ASN A 56 0.64 8.78 -12.40
N TYR A 57 1.78 8.30 -11.90
CA TYR A 57 2.20 6.92 -12.10
C TYR A 57 1.19 5.94 -11.47
N THR A 58 0.80 4.92 -12.24
CA THR A 58 -0.18 3.94 -11.77
C THR A 58 0.49 2.88 -10.89
N PHE A 59 -0.05 2.67 -9.70
CA PHE A 59 0.36 1.58 -8.82
C PHE A 59 -0.80 1.06 -7.98
N HIS A 60 -0.67 -0.20 -7.57
CA HIS A 60 -1.57 -0.88 -6.66
C HIS A 60 -0.96 -0.84 -5.25
N LEU A 61 -1.64 -0.18 -4.32
CA LEU A 61 -1.36 -0.24 -2.89
C LEU A 61 -2.02 -1.50 -2.31
N HIS A 62 -1.24 -2.58 -2.31
CA HIS A 62 -1.68 -3.93 -1.95
C HIS A 62 -1.86 -4.08 -0.43
N CYS A 63 -2.87 -4.85 -0.06
CA CYS A 63 -3.25 -5.20 1.31
C CYS A 63 -3.40 -3.96 2.18
N PHE A 64 -4.27 -3.04 1.78
CA PHE A 64 -4.46 -1.81 2.52
C PHE A 64 -5.17 -2.05 3.86
N THR A 65 -4.49 -1.75 4.95
CA THR A 65 -5.02 -1.87 6.32
C THR A 65 -5.09 -0.53 7.06
N GLY A 66 -5.00 0.59 6.33
CA GLY A 66 -5.15 1.93 6.90
C GLY A 66 -6.62 2.32 7.13
N ASN A 67 -6.83 3.49 7.73
CA ASN A 67 -8.16 4.07 7.90
C ASN A 67 -8.54 4.97 6.71
N TRP A 68 -9.76 5.51 6.71
CA TRP A 68 -10.25 6.37 5.64
C TRP A 68 -9.38 7.61 5.40
N LYS A 69 -8.86 8.24 6.48
CA LYS A 69 -7.97 9.41 6.36
C LYS A 69 -6.68 9.07 5.61
N SER A 70 -6.10 7.90 5.87
CA SER A 70 -4.93 7.40 5.14
C SER A 70 -5.28 7.13 3.67
N ALA A 71 -6.40 6.47 3.38
CA ALA A 71 -6.84 6.23 1.99
C ALA A 71 -7.03 7.55 1.21
N GLN A 72 -7.65 8.56 1.83
CA GLN A 72 -7.79 9.89 1.25
C GLN A 72 -6.44 10.56 0.97
N ARG A 73 -5.47 10.41 1.88
CA ARG A 73 -4.11 10.91 1.67
C ARG A 73 -3.48 10.24 0.44
N TRP A 74 -3.53 8.92 0.34
CA TRP A 74 -3.01 8.20 -0.82
C TRP A 74 -3.63 8.67 -2.14
N MET A 75 -4.95 8.81 -2.21
CA MET A 75 -5.65 9.30 -3.41
C MET A 75 -5.33 10.77 -3.73
N LYS A 76 -5.10 11.61 -2.72
CA LYS A 76 -4.71 13.02 -2.89
C LYS A 76 -3.29 13.15 -3.42
N GLU A 77 -2.36 12.39 -2.85
CA GLU A 77 -0.95 12.41 -3.24
C GLU A 77 -0.74 11.77 -4.62
N PHE A 78 -1.50 10.70 -4.94
CA PHE A 78 -1.35 9.92 -6.16
C PHE A 78 -2.71 9.68 -6.85
N PRO A 79 -3.11 10.50 -7.83
CA PRO A 79 -4.41 10.40 -8.48
C PRO A 79 -4.68 9.07 -9.19
N SER A 80 -3.63 8.33 -9.56
CA SER A 80 -3.68 7.05 -10.29
C SER A 80 -3.46 5.82 -9.39
N VAL A 81 -3.53 5.97 -8.07
CA VAL A 81 -3.40 4.83 -7.13
C VAL A 81 -4.64 3.95 -7.17
N PHE A 82 -4.44 2.63 -7.12
CA PHE A 82 -5.49 1.68 -6.80
C PHE A 82 -5.25 1.10 -5.42
N ILE A 83 -6.31 0.95 -4.62
CA ILE A 83 -6.22 0.47 -3.23
C ILE A 83 -6.81 -0.93 -3.15
N GLY A 84 -5.99 -1.89 -2.70
CA GLY A 84 -6.36 -3.29 -2.53
C GLY A 84 -7.10 -3.53 -1.23
N ILE A 85 -8.26 -4.18 -1.31
CA ILE A 85 -9.05 -4.63 -0.16
C ILE A 85 -9.03 -6.16 -0.15
N THR A 86 -8.46 -6.71 0.92
CA THR A 86 -8.45 -8.16 1.15
C THR A 86 -9.75 -8.62 1.79
N ASN A 87 -9.87 -9.94 1.96
CA ASN A 87 -10.89 -10.59 2.79
C ASN A 87 -10.92 -10.11 4.25
N LEU A 88 -9.97 -9.28 4.71
CA LEU A 88 -10.08 -8.56 5.99
C LEU A 88 -11.43 -7.82 6.12
N VAL A 89 -12.03 -7.39 5.00
CA VAL A 89 -13.35 -6.75 4.96
C VAL A 89 -14.49 -7.63 5.48
N THR A 90 -14.26 -8.94 5.62
CA THR A 90 -15.24 -9.87 6.20
C THR A 90 -15.12 -9.97 7.73
N PHE A 91 -14.03 -9.46 8.33
CA PHE A 91 -13.77 -9.65 9.75
C PHE A 91 -14.62 -8.65 10.55
N PRO A 92 -15.48 -9.08 11.49
CA PRO A 92 -16.37 -8.17 12.22
C PRO A 92 -15.64 -7.02 12.94
N SER A 93 -14.40 -7.27 13.39
CA SER A 93 -13.55 -6.29 14.06
C SER A 93 -12.88 -5.27 13.13
N ALA A 94 -12.90 -5.48 11.81
CA ALA A 94 -12.18 -4.64 10.84
C ALA A 94 -12.97 -3.38 10.46
N THR A 95 -13.40 -2.61 11.46
CA THR A 95 -14.23 -1.41 11.31
C THR A 95 -13.62 -0.37 10.37
N ALA A 96 -12.29 -0.17 10.44
CA ALA A 96 -11.58 0.73 9.53
C ALA A 96 -11.62 0.26 8.07
N THR A 97 -11.44 -1.04 7.82
CA THR A 97 -11.54 -1.63 6.48
C THR A 97 -12.96 -1.51 5.94
N HIS A 98 -13.99 -1.75 6.78
CA HIS A 98 -15.39 -1.54 6.38
C HIS A 98 -15.66 -0.08 5.98
N GLU A 99 -15.11 0.88 6.72
CA GLU A 99 -15.27 2.30 6.41
C GLU A 99 -14.63 2.65 5.05
N VAL A 100 -13.40 2.17 4.82
CA VAL A 100 -12.68 2.38 3.56
C VAL A 100 -13.45 1.74 2.40
N ALA A 101 -13.86 0.48 2.52
CA ALA A 101 -14.59 -0.23 1.47
C ALA A 101 -15.92 0.46 1.08
N LYS A 102 -16.60 1.10 2.05
CA LYS A 102 -17.84 1.85 1.79
C LYS A 102 -17.62 3.18 1.07
N LYS A 103 -16.48 3.83 1.28
CA LYS A 103 -16.21 5.20 0.82
C LYS A 103 -15.28 5.27 -0.39
N LEU A 104 -14.50 4.22 -0.64
CA LEU A 104 -13.55 4.20 -1.74
C LEU A 104 -14.29 4.22 -3.09
N PRO A 105 -13.92 5.11 -4.03
CA PRO A 105 -14.48 5.08 -5.38
C PRO A 105 -14.24 3.73 -6.07
N CYS A 106 -15.26 3.19 -6.75
CA CYS A 106 -15.15 1.88 -7.41
C CYS A 106 -14.07 1.85 -8.50
N ASP A 107 -13.76 2.98 -9.13
CA ASP A 107 -12.69 3.12 -10.14
C ASP A 107 -11.27 3.20 -9.53
N ARG A 108 -11.15 3.02 -8.21
CA ARG A 108 -9.91 3.02 -7.44
C ARG A 108 -9.78 1.80 -6.52
N LEU A 109 -10.79 0.92 -6.48
CA LEU A 109 -10.83 -0.25 -5.62
C LEU A 109 -10.34 -1.49 -6.38
N LEU A 110 -9.46 -2.28 -5.76
CA LEU A 110 -9.08 -3.62 -6.22
C LEU A 110 -9.44 -4.66 -5.17
N LEU A 111 -9.91 -5.83 -5.63
CA LEU A 111 -10.19 -6.99 -4.80
C LEU A 111 -8.99 -7.94 -4.81
N GLU A 112 -8.69 -8.51 -3.65
CA GLU A 112 -7.58 -9.43 -3.47
C GLU A 112 -7.87 -10.42 -2.34
N THR A 113 -7.23 -11.58 -2.38
CA THR A 113 -7.36 -12.58 -1.31
C THR A 113 -6.20 -12.51 -0.32
N ASP A 114 -5.00 -12.21 -0.82
CA ASP A 114 -3.72 -12.36 -0.11
C ASP A 114 -3.55 -13.77 0.50
N ALA A 115 -4.07 -14.79 -0.19
CA ALA A 115 -3.96 -16.18 0.23
C ALA A 115 -2.48 -16.59 0.41
N PRO A 116 -2.13 -17.38 1.44
CA PRO A 116 -3.03 -18.13 2.34
C PRO A 116 -3.54 -17.35 3.55
N TYR A 117 -3.29 -16.03 3.61
CA TYR A 117 -3.74 -15.16 4.69
C TYR A 117 -5.20 -14.71 4.48
N PHE A 118 -5.73 -13.99 5.47
CA PHE A 118 -7.09 -13.44 5.46
C PHE A 118 -8.17 -14.43 5.02
N VAL A 119 -8.19 -15.65 5.59
CA VAL A 119 -9.31 -16.57 5.39
C VAL A 119 -10.62 -15.84 5.75
N PRO A 120 -11.63 -15.79 4.84
CA PRO A 120 -12.88 -15.09 5.08
C PRO A 120 -13.55 -15.53 6.38
N ARG A 121 -14.11 -14.57 7.11
CA ARG A 121 -14.89 -14.81 8.33
C ARG A 121 -16.32 -14.38 8.05
N VAL A 122 -17.23 -15.33 8.07
CA VAL A 122 -18.68 -15.07 7.99
C VAL A 122 -19.28 -14.95 9.38
#